data_AF-A0A7W8ILU6-F1
#
_entry.id   AF-A0A7W8ILU6-F1
#
_cell.length_a   1.000
_cell.length_b   1.000
_cell.length_c   1.000
_cell.angle_alpha   90.00
_cell.angle_beta   90.00
_cell.angle_gamma   90.00
#
_symmetry.space_group_name_H-M   'P 1'
#
loop_
_entity.id
_entity.type
_entity.pdbx_description
1 polymer ?
#
loop_
_entity_poly.entity_id
_entity_poly.type
_entity_poly.pdbx_seq_one_letter_code
_entity_poly.pdbx_strand_id
1 'polypeptide(L)'
;MSEQDEKATDQPVNRIRHYADILNPLFWCDDFNQVHRMFEWACTMVRVTGMQDTGWDSYTESIAFLEDCSQLQRLQLPEDSFPNPANTQARIALMSYSHMIEMSVPYDLLANLLRLRLGLKYSTSPLIHLNKRKGYKVSGVKKTRIVPANPIAKIEEIEKMAVQAGFAEVGAALKGIYSHTIRNAVFHSDYAIHDDSVRILSGSYQLISFDELARLTNDAFAFHSALLLLWKRQRKLFIDFRGKILPYDDRYKGVIEFTFEGDSLNGFRTYWPNGTVGICTRDADGQSHAQNIVFPHDGSIDFFVGLPPSRPSSAGLFETVTKLRFGFTGELNDKGAPSGAPFNSSVLAYFPRFSVSIRFFTLAFTSSRIVRTSSAGKPFGSCKGQSSRLRPGT
;
A
#
# COMPACT_ATOMS: atom_id res chain seq x y z
N MET A 1 -14.13 47.62 1.59
CA MET A 1 -13.21 46.52 1.28
C MET A 1 -13.44 45.46 2.33
N SER A 2 -14.10 44.36 1.96
CA SER A 2 -14.59 43.33 2.89
C SER A 2 -13.55 42.22 3.07
N GLU A 3 -13.18 42.02 4.33
CA GLU A 3 -12.16 41.12 4.88
C GLU A 3 -12.60 39.63 4.92
N GLN A 4 -13.44 39.18 3.97
CA GLN A 4 -14.17 37.90 4.07
C GLN A 4 -13.93 36.88 2.96
N ASP A 5 -12.79 36.93 2.26
CA ASP A 5 -12.44 35.93 1.23
C ASP A 5 -11.06 35.25 1.47
N GLU A 6 -10.61 35.13 2.72
CA GLU A 6 -9.66 34.06 3.10
C GLU A 6 -10.41 32.71 3.20
N LYS A 7 -11.03 32.28 2.09
CA LYS A 7 -11.63 30.96 2.00
C LYS A 7 -10.50 29.95 1.88
N ALA A 8 -10.13 29.39 3.03
CA ALA A 8 -9.17 28.31 3.25
C ALA A 8 -9.09 27.33 2.07
N THR A 9 -8.17 27.58 1.14
CA THR A 9 -7.61 26.53 0.29
C THR A 9 -6.76 25.66 1.18
N ASP A 10 -7.39 24.64 1.77
CA ASP A 10 -6.71 23.57 2.48
C ASP A 10 -5.72 22.93 1.47
N GLN A 11 -4.43 23.28 1.59
CA GLN A 11 -3.45 22.93 0.57
C GLN A 11 -3.30 21.40 0.48
N PRO A 12 -3.04 20.82 -0.70
CA PRO A 12 -2.89 19.37 -0.88
C PRO A 12 -1.87 18.71 0.07
N VAL A 13 -0.81 19.44 0.43
CA VAL A 13 0.22 19.00 1.40
C VAL A 13 -0.39 18.75 2.78
N ASN A 14 -1.39 19.55 3.17
CA ASN A 14 -2.10 19.37 4.44
C ASN A 14 -2.90 18.06 4.45
N ARG A 15 -3.50 17.68 3.32
CA ARG A 15 -4.29 16.45 3.22
C ARG A 15 -3.43 15.18 3.31
N ILE A 16 -2.27 15.16 2.66
CA ILE A 16 -1.35 14.01 2.78
C ILE A 16 -0.89 13.86 4.23
N ARG A 17 -0.55 14.97 4.90
CA ARG A 17 -0.16 14.96 6.31
C ARG A 17 -1.29 14.45 7.20
N HIS A 18 -2.51 14.94 7.00
CA HIS A 18 -3.68 14.48 7.74
C HIS A 18 -3.84 12.95 7.68
N TYR A 19 -3.81 12.36 6.48
CA TYR A 19 -3.88 10.90 6.36
C TYR A 19 -2.65 10.18 6.86
N ALA A 20 -1.46 10.79 6.76
CA ALA A 20 -0.26 10.22 7.35
C ALA A 20 -0.40 10.14 8.87
N ASP A 21 -0.96 11.15 9.54
CA ASP A 21 -1.19 11.15 10.98
C ASP A 21 -2.17 10.03 11.39
N ILE A 22 -3.23 9.80 10.62
CA ILE A 22 -4.19 8.69 10.83
C ILE A 22 -3.52 7.32 10.64
N LEU A 23 -2.69 7.17 9.62
CA LEU A 23 -2.09 5.88 9.25
C LEU A 23 -0.82 5.55 10.03
N ASN A 24 -0.08 6.56 10.51
CA ASN A 24 1.23 6.41 11.15
C ASN A 24 1.23 5.43 12.34
N PRO A 25 0.21 5.41 13.24
CA PRO A 25 0.13 4.44 14.33
C PRO A 25 0.19 2.99 13.85
N LEU A 26 -0.34 2.67 12.66
CA LEU A 26 -0.25 1.31 12.10
C LEU A 26 1.17 0.89 11.80
N PHE A 27 2.07 1.84 11.52
CA PHE A 27 3.45 1.60 11.15
C PHE A 27 4.43 1.57 12.34
N TRP A 28 3.97 1.75 13.57
CA TRP A 28 4.83 1.82 14.78
C TRP A 28 4.48 0.79 15.85
N CYS A 29 5.27 -0.25 16.08
CA CYS A 29 5.00 -1.26 17.12
C CYS A 29 6.22 -1.51 17.99
N ASP A 30 6.07 -1.37 19.31
CA ASP A 30 7.15 -1.64 20.26
C ASP A 30 7.49 -3.15 20.35
N ASP A 31 6.57 -4.01 19.89
CA ASP A 31 6.75 -5.46 19.87
C ASP A 31 7.77 -5.94 18.82
N PHE A 32 8.29 -5.04 17.96
CA PHE A 32 9.33 -5.40 16.97
C PHE A 32 10.66 -5.80 17.59
N ASN A 33 10.82 -5.69 18.90
CA ASN A 33 11.97 -6.25 19.62
C ASN A 33 12.00 -7.79 19.58
N GLN A 34 10.88 -8.44 19.24
CA GLN A 34 10.83 -9.90 19.09
C GLN A 34 11.10 -10.28 17.63
N VAL A 35 12.12 -11.11 17.37
CA VAL A 35 12.56 -11.43 16.00
C VAL A 35 11.45 -12.08 15.17
N HIS A 36 10.64 -12.96 15.75
CA HIS A 36 9.51 -13.55 15.03
C HIS A 36 8.47 -12.49 14.63
N ARG A 37 8.21 -11.46 15.44
CA ARG A 37 7.32 -10.35 15.07
C ARG A 37 7.94 -9.46 13.99
N MET A 38 9.24 -9.20 14.10
CA MET A 38 9.97 -8.46 13.08
C MET A 38 10.00 -9.19 11.73
N PHE A 39 10.04 -10.52 11.73
CA PHE A 39 9.89 -11.33 10.51
C PHE A 39 8.53 -11.10 9.86
N GLU A 40 7.43 -11.25 10.60
CA GLU A 40 6.07 -11.00 10.06
C GLU A 40 5.91 -9.57 9.54
N TRP A 41 6.53 -8.60 10.22
CA TRP A 41 6.60 -7.20 9.78
C TRP A 41 7.38 -7.05 8.47
N ALA A 42 8.55 -7.67 8.36
CA ALA A 42 9.36 -7.67 7.14
C ALA A 42 8.58 -8.31 5.97
N CYS A 43 7.85 -9.40 6.21
CA CYS A 43 6.98 -10.02 5.20
C CYS A 43 5.91 -9.06 4.68
N THR A 44 5.31 -8.27 5.59
CA THR A 44 4.33 -7.22 5.23
C THR A 44 4.99 -6.12 4.40
N MET A 45 6.17 -5.65 4.80
CA MET A 45 6.88 -4.57 4.10
C MET A 45 7.39 -5.00 2.72
N VAL A 46 7.85 -6.24 2.58
CA VAL A 46 8.30 -6.83 1.30
C VAL A 46 7.12 -7.21 0.40
N ARG A 47 5.90 -7.34 0.96
CA ARG A 47 4.72 -7.90 0.28
C ARG A 47 5.00 -9.32 -0.23
N VAL A 48 5.49 -10.17 0.66
CA VAL A 48 5.86 -11.55 0.31
C VAL A 48 4.71 -12.27 -0.37
N THR A 49 4.97 -12.82 -1.54
CA THR A 49 3.98 -13.57 -2.32
C THR A 49 4.69 -14.71 -3.03
N GLY A 50 3.96 -15.48 -3.83
CA GLY A 50 4.53 -16.50 -4.69
C GLY A 50 5.56 -15.94 -5.67
N MET A 51 6.23 -16.84 -6.38
CA MET A 51 7.19 -16.46 -7.42
C MET A 51 6.50 -15.66 -8.52
N GLN A 52 7.10 -14.54 -8.90
CA GLN A 52 6.64 -13.65 -9.95
C GLN A 52 7.83 -13.24 -10.80
N ASP A 53 7.68 -13.28 -12.12
CA ASP A 53 8.71 -12.79 -13.03
C ASP A 53 8.67 -11.27 -13.13
N THR A 54 9.71 -10.66 -13.70
CA THR A 54 9.79 -9.21 -13.92
C THR A 54 8.60 -8.73 -14.76
N GLY A 55 8.03 -7.56 -14.40
CA GLY A 55 6.90 -6.97 -15.12
C GLY A 55 5.52 -7.53 -14.75
N TRP A 56 5.43 -8.49 -13.82
CA TRP A 56 4.14 -9.03 -13.32
C TRP A 56 3.62 -8.36 -12.04
N ASP A 57 4.29 -7.32 -11.53
CA ASP A 57 3.80 -6.54 -10.39
C ASP A 57 2.81 -5.46 -10.83
N SER A 58 1.53 -5.80 -10.75
CA SER A 58 0.43 -4.88 -11.06
C SER A 58 0.44 -3.61 -10.22
N TYR A 59 1.08 -3.61 -9.04
CA TYR A 59 1.18 -2.40 -8.22
C TYR A 59 2.17 -1.40 -8.79
N THR A 60 3.34 -1.85 -9.24
CA THR A 60 4.34 -0.99 -9.86
C THR A 60 3.75 -0.32 -11.11
N GLU A 61 3.09 -1.10 -11.96
CA GLU A 61 2.36 -0.60 -13.12
C GLU A 61 1.28 0.42 -12.73
N SER A 62 0.51 0.13 -11.68
CA SER A 62 -0.53 1.04 -11.19
C SER A 62 0.01 2.38 -10.70
N ILE A 63 1.17 2.38 -10.05
CA ILE A 63 1.81 3.62 -9.60
C ILE A 63 2.32 4.44 -10.80
N ALA A 64 2.95 3.80 -11.78
CA ALA A 64 3.38 4.46 -13.01
C ALA A 64 2.18 5.08 -13.76
N PHE A 65 1.11 4.31 -13.94
CA PHE A 65 -0.13 4.81 -14.56
C PHE A 65 -0.73 6.03 -13.84
N LEU A 66 -0.77 6.00 -12.50
CA LEU A 66 -1.28 7.14 -11.71
C LEU A 66 -0.37 8.37 -11.82
N GLU A 67 0.95 8.17 -11.92
CA GLU A 67 1.90 9.24 -12.16
C GLU A 67 1.70 9.87 -13.54
N ASP A 68 1.60 9.06 -14.59
CA ASP A 68 1.32 9.51 -15.95
C ASP A 68 0.00 10.30 -16.02
N CYS A 69 -1.06 9.77 -15.40
CA CYS A 69 -2.34 10.48 -15.32
C CYS A 69 -2.20 11.83 -14.61
N SER A 70 -1.43 11.89 -13.52
CA SER A 70 -1.19 13.15 -12.79
C SER A 70 -0.42 14.16 -13.63
N GLN A 71 0.56 13.71 -14.42
CA GLN A 71 1.29 14.57 -15.35
C GLN A 71 0.38 15.08 -16.47
N LEU A 72 -0.43 14.21 -17.07
CA LEU A 72 -1.40 14.57 -18.11
C LEU A 72 -2.43 15.60 -17.61
N GLN A 73 -2.93 15.46 -16.39
CA GLN A 73 -3.85 16.43 -15.78
C GLN A 73 -3.26 17.84 -15.66
N ARG A 74 -1.93 17.96 -15.50
CA ARG A 74 -1.23 19.24 -15.35
C ARG A 74 -0.89 19.91 -16.68
N LEU A 75 -1.03 19.19 -17.79
CA LEU A 75 -0.79 19.76 -19.11
C LEU A 75 -1.82 20.86 -19.42
N GLN A 76 -1.34 21.94 -20.01
CA GLN A 76 -2.22 22.91 -20.65
C GLN A 76 -2.69 22.30 -21.96
N LEU A 77 -3.95 21.89 -21.99
CA LEU A 77 -4.55 21.31 -23.18
C LEU A 77 -4.98 22.43 -24.14
N PRO A 78 -4.52 22.42 -25.39
CA PRO A 78 -4.84 23.50 -26.33
C PRO A 78 -6.31 23.38 -26.77
N GLU A 79 -7.01 24.52 -26.79
CA GLU A 79 -8.46 24.58 -27.03
C GLU A 79 -8.86 24.16 -28.46
N ASP A 80 -7.92 24.21 -29.41
CA ASP A 80 -8.11 23.77 -30.79
C ASP A 80 -8.29 22.24 -30.91
N SER A 81 -7.56 21.49 -30.09
CA SER A 81 -7.58 20.02 -30.05
C SER A 81 -8.53 19.49 -28.98
N PHE A 82 -8.75 20.28 -27.92
CA PHE A 82 -9.62 19.95 -26.80
C PHE A 82 -10.61 21.09 -26.57
N PRO A 83 -11.77 21.10 -27.25
CA PRO A 83 -12.76 22.18 -27.15
C PRO A 83 -13.27 22.45 -25.72
N ASN A 84 -13.17 21.45 -24.85
CA ASN A 84 -13.41 21.61 -23.42
C ASN A 84 -12.31 20.90 -22.61
N PRO A 85 -11.19 21.61 -22.31
CA PRO A 85 -10.06 21.06 -21.55
C PRO A 85 -10.46 20.52 -20.17
N ALA A 86 -11.36 21.22 -19.47
CA ALA A 86 -11.81 20.84 -18.13
C ALA A 86 -12.51 19.48 -18.15
N ASN A 87 -13.34 19.21 -19.18
CA ASN A 87 -13.97 17.90 -19.33
C ASN A 87 -12.94 16.79 -19.53
N THR A 88 -11.87 17.04 -20.30
CA THR A 88 -10.79 16.05 -20.48
C THR A 88 -10.07 15.78 -19.17
N GLN A 89 -9.73 16.83 -18.41
CA GLN A 89 -9.11 16.68 -17.08
C GLN A 89 -10.01 15.90 -16.11
N ALA A 90 -11.32 16.17 -16.10
CA ALA A 90 -12.29 15.44 -15.29
C ALA A 90 -12.36 13.95 -15.66
N ARG A 91 -12.28 13.60 -16.96
CA ARG A 91 -12.21 12.18 -17.40
C ARG A 91 -10.96 11.50 -16.87
N ILE A 92 -9.80 12.16 -16.97
CA ILE A 92 -8.55 11.60 -16.45
C ILE A 92 -8.67 11.41 -14.93
N ALA A 93 -9.22 12.39 -14.20
CA ALA A 93 -9.42 12.29 -12.75
C ALA A 93 -10.33 11.12 -12.35
N LEU A 94 -11.46 10.93 -13.04
CA LEU A 94 -12.35 9.79 -12.84
C LEU A 94 -11.65 8.46 -13.09
N MET A 95 -10.88 8.36 -14.17
CA MET A 95 -10.12 7.17 -14.52
C MET A 95 -9.07 6.83 -13.46
N SER A 96 -8.27 7.82 -13.03
CA SER A 96 -7.26 7.61 -11.99
C SER A 96 -7.89 7.23 -10.65
N TYR A 97 -8.98 7.88 -10.26
CA TYR A 97 -9.71 7.56 -9.04
C TYR A 97 -10.23 6.12 -9.06
N SER A 98 -10.91 5.72 -10.14
CA SER A 98 -11.42 4.35 -10.27
C SER A 98 -10.31 3.31 -10.30
N HIS A 99 -9.17 3.60 -10.95
CA HIS A 99 -8.01 2.70 -10.92
C HIS A 99 -7.48 2.53 -9.49
N MET A 100 -7.28 3.63 -8.78
CA MET A 100 -6.72 3.65 -7.44
C MET A 100 -7.52 2.85 -6.41
N ILE A 101 -8.85 2.98 -6.41
CA ILE A 101 -9.74 2.23 -5.51
C ILE A 101 -9.89 0.74 -5.88
N GLU A 102 -9.47 0.33 -7.08
CA GLU A 102 -9.50 -1.08 -7.51
C GLU A 102 -8.18 -1.82 -7.23
N MET A 103 -7.11 -1.08 -6.92
CA MET A 103 -5.81 -1.67 -6.58
C MET A 103 -5.94 -2.61 -5.36
N SER A 104 -5.46 -3.84 -5.46
CA SER A 104 -5.54 -4.81 -4.34
C SER A 104 -4.54 -4.49 -3.22
N VAL A 105 -3.34 -4.04 -3.58
CA VAL A 105 -2.20 -3.89 -2.66
C VAL A 105 -2.48 -2.95 -1.48
N PRO A 106 -3.11 -1.76 -1.65
CA PRO A 106 -3.48 -0.94 -0.51
C PRO A 106 -4.35 -1.67 0.53
N TYR A 107 -5.31 -2.48 0.07
CA TYR A 107 -6.16 -3.27 0.96
C TYR A 107 -5.38 -4.38 1.68
N ASP A 108 -4.57 -5.14 0.94
CA ASP A 108 -3.79 -6.25 1.50
C ASP A 108 -2.72 -5.74 2.48
N LEU A 109 -2.12 -4.58 2.22
CA LEU A 109 -1.18 -3.93 3.12
C LEU A 109 -1.87 -3.49 4.41
N LEU A 110 -2.99 -2.75 4.32
CA LEU A 110 -3.74 -2.31 5.50
C LEU A 110 -4.23 -3.49 6.35
N ALA A 111 -4.77 -4.53 5.70
CA ALA A 111 -5.22 -5.73 6.37
C ALA A 111 -4.06 -6.44 7.10
N ASN A 112 -2.90 -6.59 6.47
CA ASN A 112 -1.74 -7.20 7.15
C ASN A 112 -1.20 -6.33 8.30
N LEU A 113 -1.14 -5.01 8.13
CA LEU A 113 -0.77 -4.10 9.22
C LEU A 113 -1.70 -4.28 10.43
N LEU A 114 -3.01 -4.33 10.20
CA LEU A 114 -4.02 -4.55 11.25
C LEU A 114 -3.97 -5.96 11.84
N ARG A 115 -3.70 -7.00 11.04
CA ARG A 115 -3.46 -8.36 11.54
C ARG A 115 -2.35 -8.38 12.58
N LEU A 116 -1.23 -7.71 12.30
CA LEU A 116 -0.11 -7.66 13.21
C LEU A 116 -0.45 -6.92 14.51
N ARG A 117 -1.31 -5.90 14.46
CA ARG A 117 -1.85 -5.22 15.66
C ARG A 117 -2.74 -6.11 16.51
N LEU A 118 -3.44 -7.04 15.87
CA LEU A 118 -4.27 -8.05 16.55
C LEU A 118 -3.44 -9.25 17.03
N GLY A 119 -2.11 -9.19 16.92
CA GLY A 119 -1.23 -10.29 17.29
C GLY A 119 -1.26 -11.48 16.32
N LEU A 120 -1.95 -11.35 15.18
CA LEU A 120 -2.00 -12.37 14.12
C LEU A 120 -0.73 -12.34 13.27
N LYS A 121 -0.45 -13.42 12.55
CA LYS A 121 0.67 -13.51 11.61
C LYS A 121 0.36 -12.84 10.27
N TYR A 122 1.42 -12.54 9.52
CA TYR A 122 1.31 -12.14 8.11
C TYR A 122 0.49 -13.16 7.31
N SER A 123 -0.22 -12.67 6.29
CA SER A 123 -0.86 -13.52 5.30
C SER A 123 -0.61 -12.95 3.91
N THR A 124 -0.24 -13.79 2.94
CA THR A 124 -0.09 -13.39 1.52
C THR A 124 -1.40 -12.90 0.93
N SER A 125 -2.53 -13.34 1.49
CA SER A 125 -3.88 -13.05 0.99
C SER A 125 -4.84 -12.79 2.16
N PRO A 126 -4.64 -11.70 2.93
CA PRO A 126 -5.33 -11.50 4.22
C PRO A 126 -6.85 -11.41 4.09
N LEU A 127 -7.35 -11.07 2.91
CA LEU A 127 -8.77 -10.90 2.59
C LEU A 127 -9.35 -12.04 1.73
N ILE A 128 -8.63 -13.15 1.55
CA ILE A 128 -9.08 -14.28 0.70
C ILE A 128 -10.39 -14.91 1.17
N HIS A 129 -10.65 -14.85 2.47
CA HIS A 129 -11.86 -15.40 3.09
C HIS A 129 -13.15 -14.68 2.66
N LEU A 130 -13.04 -13.48 2.08
CA LEU A 130 -14.16 -12.73 1.53
C LEU A 130 -14.57 -13.19 0.12
N ASN A 131 -13.76 -14.02 -0.53
CA ASN A 131 -14.04 -14.50 -1.87
C ASN A 131 -15.26 -15.44 -1.87
N LYS A 132 -16.15 -15.27 -2.84
CA LYS A 132 -17.39 -16.06 -2.95
C LYS A 132 -17.19 -17.22 -3.91
N ARG A 133 -17.63 -18.43 -3.54
CA ARG A 133 -17.69 -19.58 -4.45
C ARG A 133 -19.03 -19.56 -5.19
N LYS A 134 -19.00 -19.34 -6.50
CA LYS A 134 -20.21 -19.34 -7.35
C LYS A 134 -20.24 -20.62 -8.19
N GLY A 135 -21.27 -21.42 -7.99
CA GLY A 135 -21.56 -22.58 -8.84
C GLY A 135 -22.14 -22.13 -10.19
N TYR A 136 -21.69 -22.75 -11.27
CA TYR A 136 -22.26 -22.55 -12.61
C TYR A 136 -22.23 -23.87 -13.38
N LYS A 137 -23.11 -24.03 -14.37
CA LYS A 137 -23.16 -25.23 -15.22
C LYS A 137 -22.50 -24.94 -16.57
N VAL A 138 -21.61 -25.83 -17.01
CA VAL A 138 -21.06 -25.83 -18.38
C VAL A 138 -21.31 -27.21 -18.96
N SER A 139 -22.13 -27.29 -20.01
CA SER A 139 -22.52 -28.55 -20.66
C SER A 139 -23.08 -29.59 -19.67
N GLY A 140 -23.93 -29.14 -18.74
CA GLY A 140 -24.52 -30.01 -17.70
C GLY A 140 -23.60 -30.31 -16.51
N VAL A 141 -22.29 -30.07 -16.60
CA VAL A 141 -21.34 -30.30 -15.51
C VAL A 141 -21.32 -29.10 -14.55
N LYS A 142 -21.50 -29.36 -13.24
CA LYS A 142 -21.37 -28.34 -12.19
C LYS A 142 -19.89 -27.97 -12.03
N LYS A 143 -19.55 -26.72 -12.30
CA LYS A 143 -18.24 -26.12 -12.01
C LYS A 143 -18.37 -25.07 -10.92
N THR A 144 -17.30 -24.85 -10.18
CA THR A 144 -17.20 -23.79 -9.17
C THR A 144 -16.20 -22.75 -9.65
N ARG A 145 -16.59 -21.48 -9.64
CA ARG A 145 -15.69 -20.35 -9.87
C ARG A 145 -15.54 -19.57 -8.57
N ILE A 146 -14.31 -19.17 -8.25
CA ILE A 146 -14.03 -18.22 -7.18
C ILE A 146 -14.24 -16.82 -7.75
N VAL A 147 -15.09 -16.04 -7.10
CA VAL A 147 -15.33 -14.62 -7.42
C VAL A 147 -14.62 -13.80 -6.35
N PRO A 148 -13.68 -12.92 -6.73
CA PRO A 148 -12.98 -12.09 -5.76
C PRO A 148 -13.96 -11.17 -5.03
N ALA A 149 -13.63 -10.82 -3.79
CA ALA A 149 -14.37 -9.83 -3.03
C ALA A 149 -14.35 -8.46 -3.74
N ASN A 150 -15.50 -7.78 -3.75
CA ASN A 150 -15.58 -6.41 -4.25
C ASN A 150 -14.90 -5.43 -3.25
N PRO A 151 -14.56 -4.20 -3.68
CA PRO A 151 -13.92 -3.23 -2.80
C PRO A 151 -14.71 -2.93 -1.51
N ILE A 152 -16.05 -2.86 -1.59
CA ILE A 152 -16.90 -2.62 -0.41
C ILE A 152 -16.67 -3.66 0.68
N ALA A 153 -16.72 -4.94 0.35
CA ALA A 153 -16.52 -6.01 1.32
C ALA A 153 -15.12 -5.96 1.95
N LYS A 154 -14.10 -5.56 1.17
CA LYS A 154 -12.73 -5.37 1.68
C LYS A 154 -12.65 -4.19 2.65
N ILE A 155 -13.28 -3.06 2.31
CA ILE A 155 -13.35 -1.86 3.16
C ILE A 155 -14.06 -2.17 4.47
N GLU A 156 -15.19 -2.88 4.43
CA GLU A 156 -15.95 -3.28 5.62
C GLU A 156 -15.14 -4.19 6.55
N GLU A 157 -14.40 -5.17 6.01
CA GLU A 157 -13.54 -6.03 6.84
C GLU A 157 -12.36 -5.24 7.44
N ILE A 158 -11.74 -4.34 6.67
CA ILE A 158 -10.68 -3.46 7.19
C ILE A 158 -11.22 -2.51 8.27
N GLU A 159 -12.41 -1.94 8.10
CA GLU A 159 -13.08 -1.10 9.09
C GLU A 159 -13.29 -1.87 10.40
N LYS A 160 -13.82 -3.08 10.32
CA LYS A 160 -14.00 -3.99 11.45
C LYS A 160 -12.68 -4.33 12.14
N MET A 161 -11.65 -4.71 11.38
CA MET A 161 -10.31 -5.01 11.92
C MET A 161 -9.69 -3.78 12.59
N ALA A 162 -9.88 -2.60 12.00
CA ALA A 162 -9.39 -1.33 12.54
C ALA A 162 -10.04 -1.00 13.88
N VAL A 163 -11.36 -1.18 14.01
CA VAL A 163 -12.07 -1.03 15.29
C VAL A 163 -11.53 -2.02 16.34
N GLN A 164 -11.36 -3.30 15.98
CA GLN A 164 -10.84 -4.31 16.89
C GLN A 164 -9.40 -4.02 17.35
N ALA A 165 -8.59 -3.45 16.48
CA ALA A 165 -7.20 -3.10 16.78
C ALA A 165 -7.05 -1.74 17.51
N GLY A 166 -8.14 -1.01 17.75
CA GLY A 166 -8.11 0.31 18.39
C GLY A 166 -7.74 1.48 17.46
N PHE A 167 -7.86 1.31 16.14
CA PHE A 167 -7.52 2.30 15.11
C PHE A 167 -8.72 2.63 14.20
N ALA A 168 -9.91 2.82 14.77
CA ALA A 168 -11.16 3.01 14.01
C ALA A 168 -11.08 4.11 12.93
N GLU A 169 -10.28 5.16 13.16
CA GLU A 169 -10.05 6.26 12.21
C GLU A 169 -9.46 5.79 10.87
N VAL A 170 -8.66 4.73 10.86
CA VAL A 170 -8.11 4.14 9.62
C VAL A 170 -9.24 3.61 8.74
N GLY A 171 -10.17 2.85 9.34
CA GLY A 171 -11.32 2.29 8.65
C GLY A 171 -12.24 3.39 8.11
N ALA A 172 -12.52 4.38 8.94
CA ALA A 172 -13.33 5.54 8.55
C ALA A 172 -12.68 6.35 7.42
N ALA A 173 -11.36 6.58 7.47
CA ALA A 173 -10.62 7.27 6.42
C ALA A 173 -10.67 6.53 5.08
N LEU A 174 -10.42 5.20 5.09
CA LEU A 174 -10.49 4.37 3.89
C LEU A 174 -11.90 4.36 3.28
N LYS A 175 -12.94 4.29 4.12
CA LYS A 175 -14.34 4.34 3.68
C LYS A 175 -14.72 5.71 3.13
N GLY A 176 -14.24 6.78 3.74
CA GLY A 176 -14.54 8.16 3.35
C GLY A 176 -14.02 8.52 1.96
N ILE A 177 -12.93 7.91 1.51
CA ILE A 177 -12.39 8.11 0.16
C ILE A 177 -13.07 7.25 -0.92
N TYR A 178 -14.03 6.38 -0.55
CA TYR A 178 -14.66 5.44 -1.47
C TYR A 178 -16.11 5.83 -1.80
N SER A 179 -16.38 6.02 -3.08
CA SER A 179 -17.70 6.22 -3.68
C SER A 179 -18.04 5.10 -4.66
N HIS A 180 -18.94 4.21 -4.23
CA HIS A 180 -19.46 3.11 -5.05
C HIS A 180 -20.18 3.62 -6.31
N THR A 181 -20.92 4.72 -6.19
CA THR A 181 -21.70 5.29 -7.29
C THR A 181 -20.79 5.74 -8.43
N ILE A 182 -19.76 6.54 -8.11
CA ILE A 182 -18.80 7.02 -9.11
C ILE A 182 -18.01 5.85 -9.71
N ARG A 183 -17.52 4.94 -8.85
CA ARG A 183 -16.80 3.74 -9.28
C ARG A 183 -17.58 2.95 -10.32
N ASN A 184 -18.84 2.63 -10.04
CA ASN A 184 -19.66 1.82 -10.94
C ASN A 184 -19.99 2.56 -12.22
N ALA A 185 -20.31 3.85 -12.12
CA ALA A 185 -20.61 4.66 -13.29
C ALA A 185 -19.41 4.71 -14.26
N VAL A 186 -18.19 4.90 -13.74
CA VAL A 186 -16.98 4.87 -14.57
C VAL A 186 -16.75 3.47 -15.15
N PHE A 187 -16.85 2.43 -14.34
CA PHE A 187 -16.59 1.05 -14.77
C PHE A 187 -17.56 0.56 -15.86
N HIS A 188 -18.82 1.01 -15.80
CA HIS A 188 -19.85 0.65 -16.78
C HIS A 188 -20.03 1.71 -17.88
N SER A 189 -19.24 2.78 -17.88
CA SER A 189 -19.43 3.93 -18.78
C SER A 189 -20.83 4.57 -18.68
N ASP A 190 -21.47 4.47 -17.51
CA ASP A 190 -22.81 5.00 -17.22
C ASP A 190 -22.73 6.45 -16.68
N TYR A 191 -21.92 7.29 -17.32
CA TYR A 191 -21.81 8.71 -16.96
C TYR A 191 -21.67 9.60 -18.19
N ALA A 192 -22.09 10.85 -18.05
CA ALA A 192 -21.85 11.91 -19.02
C ALA A 192 -21.22 13.11 -18.32
N ILE A 193 -20.27 13.77 -18.98
CA ILE A 193 -19.73 15.05 -18.52
C ILE A 193 -20.42 16.16 -19.30
N HIS A 194 -21.00 17.11 -18.57
CA HIS A 194 -21.70 18.25 -19.15
C HIS A 194 -21.45 19.49 -18.30
N ASP A 195 -21.06 20.58 -18.96
CA ASP A 195 -20.62 21.82 -18.33
C ASP A 195 -19.54 21.60 -17.26
N ASP A 196 -19.87 21.81 -15.99
CA ASP A 196 -18.99 21.74 -14.82
C ASP A 196 -19.34 20.55 -13.90
N SER A 197 -19.95 19.50 -14.47
CA SER A 197 -20.50 18.40 -13.71
C SER A 197 -20.36 17.03 -14.39
N VAL A 198 -20.35 16.01 -13.55
CA VAL A 198 -20.51 14.60 -13.93
C VAL A 198 -21.95 14.19 -13.63
N ARG A 199 -22.64 13.69 -14.65
CA ARG A 199 -24.00 13.15 -14.58
C ARG A 199 -23.94 11.64 -14.55
N ILE A 200 -24.39 11.04 -13.46
CA ILE A 200 -24.53 9.59 -13.35
C ILE A 200 -25.84 9.17 -13.99
N LEU A 201 -25.78 8.25 -14.95
CA LEU A 201 -26.92 7.86 -15.79
C LEU A 201 -27.63 6.60 -15.28
N SER A 202 -26.96 5.77 -14.49
CA SER A 202 -27.53 4.53 -13.94
C SER A 202 -27.87 4.64 -12.46
N GLY A 203 -28.96 3.96 -12.06
CA GLY A 203 -29.46 3.97 -10.69
C GLY A 203 -30.18 5.25 -10.34
N SER A 204 -29.56 6.10 -9.52
CA SER A 204 -30.07 7.42 -9.15
C SER A 204 -29.41 8.47 -10.03
N TYR A 205 -30.18 9.17 -10.87
CA TYR A 205 -29.68 10.33 -11.61
C TYR A 205 -29.07 11.34 -10.63
N GLN A 206 -27.74 11.37 -10.59
CA GLN A 206 -26.98 12.19 -9.65
C GLN A 206 -26.09 13.14 -10.44
N LEU A 207 -26.07 14.40 -9.99
CA LEU A 207 -25.19 15.43 -10.50
C LEU A 207 -24.08 15.63 -9.48
N ILE A 208 -22.82 15.47 -9.91
CA ILE A 208 -21.63 15.68 -9.09
C ILE A 208 -20.86 16.84 -9.71
N SER A 209 -20.67 17.93 -8.97
CA SER A 209 -19.89 19.06 -9.48
C SER A 209 -18.41 18.72 -9.59
N PHE A 210 -17.68 19.42 -10.45
CA PHE A 210 -16.22 19.26 -10.54
C PHE A 210 -15.51 19.57 -9.22
N ASP A 211 -16.03 20.47 -8.40
CA ASP A 211 -15.48 20.75 -7.06
C ASP A 211 -15.64 19.56 -6.11
N GLU A 212 -16.80 18.88 -6.14
CA GLU A 212 -17.04 17.68 -5.34
C GLU A 212 -16.16 16.51 -5.81
N LEU A 213 -16.08 16.31 -7.14
CA LEU A 213 -15.19 15.32 -7.74
C LEU A 213 -13.72 15.59 -7.38
N ALA A 214 -13.28 16.84 -7.48
CA ALA A 214 -11.93 17.25 -7.13
C ALA A 214 -11.63 16.97 -5.65
N ARG A 215 -12.58 17.23 -4.74
CA ARG A 215 -12.41 16.92 -3.32
C ARG A 215 -12.24 15.41 -3.08
N LEU A 216 -13.15 14.61 -3.62
CA LEU A 216 -13.10 13.15 -3.47
C LEU A 216 -11.80 12.56 -4.04
N THR A 217 -11.45 12.95 -5.26
CA THR A 217 -10.24 12.46 -5.93
C THR A 217 -8.99 12.89 -5.15
N ASN A 218 -8.89 14.15 -4.73
CA ASN A 218 -7.77 14.65 -3.93
C ASN A 218 -7.63 13.92 -2.59
N ASP A 219 -8.74 13.68 -1.88
CA ASP A 219 -8.72 12.96 -0.60
C ASP A 219 -8.26 11.50 -0.80
N ALA A 220 -8.74 10.83 -1.85
CA ALA A 220 -8.28 9.49 -2.21
C ALA A 220 -6.78 9.47 -2.57
N PHE A 221 -6.30 10.40 -3.42
CA PHE A 221 -4.88 10.51 -3.76
C PHE A 221 -4.03 10.80 -2.52
N ALA A 222 -4.49 11.66 -1.63
CA ALA A 222 -3.77 12.00 -0.41
C ALA A 222 -3.63 10.80 0.53
N PHE A 223 -4.70 10.02 0.72
CA PHE A 223 -4.69 8.79 1.52
C PHE A 223 -3.70 7.76 0.97
N HIS A 224 -3.78 7.44 -0.32
CA HIS A 224 -2.91 6.45 -0.95
C HIS A 224 -1.45 6.91 -0.99
N SER A 225 -1.21 8.20 -1.21
CA SER A 225 0.15 8.79 -1.14
C SER A 225 0.73 8.69 0.26
N ALA A 226 -0.05 9.02 1.29
CA ALA A 226 0.37 8.87 2.69
C ALA A 226 0.73 7.42 3.01
N LEU A 227 -0.12 6.46 2.63
CA LEU A 227 0.14 5.03 2.81
C LEU A 227 1.46 4.60 2.15
N LEU A 228 1.67 4.99 0.89
CA LEU A 228 2.88 4.65 0.14
C LEU A 228 4.14 5.27 0.77
N LEU A 229 4.07 6.53 1.21
CA LEU A 229 5.19 7.22 1.88
C LEU A 229 5.57 6.52 3.19
N LEU A 230 4.58 6.17 4.02
CA LEU A 230 4.80 5.48 5.28
C LEU A 230 5.40 4.07 5.05
N TRP A 231 4.90 3.34 4.04
CA TRP A 231 5.44 2.04 3.64
C TRP A 231 6.90 2.13 3.16
N LYS A 232 7.20 3.07 2.24
CA LYS A 232 8.57 3.31 1.76
C LYS A 232 9.51 3.69 2.90
N ARG A 233 9.04 4.53 3.84
CA ARG A 233 9.80 4.92 5.04
C ARG A 233 10.12 3.71 5.90
N GLN A 234 9.14 2.84 6.18
CA GLN A 234 9.38 1.67 7.00
C GLN A 234 10.38 0.69 6.39
N ARG A 235 10.33 0.46 5.08
CA ARG A 235 11.33 -0.37 4.40
C ARG A 235 12.75 0.17 4.57
N LYS A 236 12.94 1.48 4.66
CA LYS A 236 14.24 2.10 4.91
C LYS A 236 14.70 1.98 6.36
N LEU A 237 13.77 1.95 7.32
CA LEU A 237 14.11 1.83 8.74
C LEU A 237 14.74 0.48 9.09
N PHE A 238 14.58 -0.55 8.25
CA PHE A 238 15.28 -1.83 8.40
C PHE A 238 16.78 -1.76 8.14
N ILE A 239 17.31 -0.64 7.63
CA ILE A 239 18.72 -0.47 7.27
C ILE A 239 19.69 -0.86 8.40
N ASP A 240 19.28 -0.64 9.66
CA ASP A 240 20.06 -0.98 10.84
C ASP A 240 20.28 -2.49 11.00
N PHE A 241 19.54 -3.33 10.28
CA PHE A 241 19.70 -4.79 10.25
C PHE A 241 20.56 -5.29 9.08
N ARG A 242 21.08 -4.40 8.23
CA ARG A 242 21.94 -4.81 7.11
C ARG A 242 23.17 -5.54 7.61
N GLY A 243 23.40 -6.75 7.08
CA GLY A 243 24.53 -7.61 7.44
C GLY A 243 24.43 -8.24 8.84
N LYS A 244 23.30 -8.06 9.54
CA LYS A 244 23.05 -8.71 10.83
C LYS A 244 22.32 -10.04 10.61
N ILE A 245 22.73 -11.04 11.39
CA ILE A 245 22.08 -12.34 11.47
C ILE A 245 21.42 -12.43 12.85
N LEU A 246 20.13 -12.80 12.88
CA LEU A 246 19.30 -12.78 14.07
C LEU A 246 18.76 -14.18 14.38
N PRO A 247 18.62 -14.56 15.67
CA PRO A 247 17.97 -15.81 16.03
C PRO A 247 16.48 -15.77 15.63
N TYR A 248 16.04 -16.73 14.83
CA TYR A 248 14.67 -16.73 14.26
C TYR A 248 13.79 -17.81 14.88
N ASP A 249 14.28 -19.05 14.93
CA ASP A 249 13.51 -20.20 15.40
C ASP A 249 14.30 -20.97 16.46
N ASP A 250 13.79 -21.00 17.69
CA ASP A 250 14.44 -21.66 18.82
C ASP A 250 14.42 -23.19 18.74
N ARG A 251 13.44 -23.76 18.04
CA ARG A 251 13.24 -25.21 17.94
C ARG A 251 14.23 -25.82 16.95
N TYR A 252 14.35 -25.22 15.77
CA TYR A 252 15.23 -25.66 14.70
C TYR A 252 16.56 -24.91 14.68
N LYS A 253 16.80 -23.99 15.61
CA LYS A 253 18.00 -23.14 15.70
C LYS A 253 18.26 -22.40 14.39
N GLY A 254 17.19 -21.97 13.72
CA GLY A 254 17.26 -21.20 12.49
C GLY A 254 17.64 -19.76 12.78
N VAL A 255 18.42 -19.16 11.89
CA VAL A 255 18.79 -17.74 11.95
C VAL A 255 18.32 -17.02 10.69
N ILE A 256 18.00 -15.73 10.79
CA ILE A 256 17.50 -14.92 9.68
C ILE A 256 18.39 -13.72 9.40
N GLU A 257 18.54 -13.39 8.14
CA GLU A 257 19.21 -12.19 7.62
C GLU A 257 18.24 -11.45 6.69
N PHE A 258 18.08 -10.13 6.87
CA PHE A 258 17.28 -9.32 5.96
C PHE A 258 18.13 -8.89 4.75
N THR A 259 17.52 -8.87 3.57
CA THR A 259 18.19 -8.47 2.33
C THR A 259 17.72 -7.08 1.89
N PHE A 260 18.58 -6.38 1.15
CA PHE A 260 18.37 -4.98 0.77
C PHE A 260 18.71 -4.74 -0.69
N GLU A 261 17.97 -3.82 -1.31
CA GLU A 261 18.28 -3.22 -2.60
C GLU A 261 18.46 -1.72 -2.38
N GLY A 262 19.68 -1.22 -2.58
CA GLY A 262 20.08 0.06 -1.99
C GLY A 262 19.73 0.07 -0.50
N ASP A 263 19.16 1.16 0.00
CA ASP A 263 18.74 1.31 1.41
C ASP A 263 17.32 0.82 1.71
N SER A 264 16.72 0.01 0.85
CA SER A 264 15.36 -0.50 1.04
C SER A 264 15.37 -2.00 1.32
N LEU A 265 14.66 -2.42 2.37
CA LEU A 265 14.35 -3.83 2.61
C LEU A 265 13.70 -4.44 1.36
N ASN A 266 14.27 -5.51 0.83
CA ASN A 266 13.75 -6.21 -0.34
C ASN A 266 13.48 -7.70 -0.08
N GLY A 267 13.80 -8.23 1.11
CA GLY A 267 13.59 -9.64 1.39
C GLY A 267 14.26 -10.14 2.66
N PHE A 268 14.43 -11.46 2.74
CA PHE A 268 15.14 -12.15 3.80
C PHE A 268 15.71 -13.49 3.34
N ARG A 269 16.65 -14.01 4.12
CA ARG A 269 17.23 -15.34 4.04
C ARG A 269 17.17 -16.00 5.41
N THR A 270 16.69 -17.23 5.47
CA THR A 270 16.67 -18.04 6.69
C THR A 270 17.63 -19.21 6.52
N TYR A 271 18.60 -19.32 7.42
CA TYR A 271 19.62 -20.37 7.41
C TYR A 271 19.29 -21.42 8.45
N TRP A 272 19.33 -22.69 8.06
CA TRP A 272 19.05 -23.84 8.92
C TRP A 272 20.32 -24.62 9.26
N PRO A 273 20.39 -25.29 10.43
CA PRO A 273 21.57 -26.05 10.85
C PRO A 273 22.04 -27.15 9.89
N ASN A 274 21.15 -27.68 9.06
CA ASN A 274 21.47 -28.69 8.06
C ASN A 274 22.01 -28.11 6.73
N GLY A 275 22.27 -26.81 6.67
CA GLY A 275 22.78 -26.11 5.49
C GLY A 275 21.70 -25.68 4.49
N THR A 276 20.43 -26.00 4.73
CA THR A 276 19.32 -25.53 3.88
C THR A 276 19.12 -24.02 4.09
N VAL A 277 18.79 -23.30 3.02
CA VAL A 277 18.53 -21.86 3.04
C VAL A 277 17.15 -21.57 2.45
N GLY A 278 16.29 -20.91 3.23
CA GLY A 278 15.05 -20.30 2.74
C GLY A 278 15.33 -18.89 2.24
N ILE A 279 14.82 -18.51 1.07
CA ILE A 279 15.04 -17.18 0.49
C ILE A 279 13.70 -16.63 0.03
N CYS A 280 13.38 -15.39 0.39
CA CYS A 280 12.33 -14.62 -0.26
C CYS A 280 12.83 -13.23 -0.55
N THR A 281 12.82 -12.81 -1.81
CA THR A 281 13.18 -11.45 -2.22
C THR A 281 12.17 -10.92 -3.23
N ARG A 282 11.89 -9.62 -3.16
CA ARG A 282 11.12 -8.87 -4.13
C ARG A 282 11.88 -7.58 -4.46
N ASP A 283 12.31 -7.44 -5.70
CA ASP A 283 13.04 -6.25 -6.15
C ASP A 283 12.11 -5.07 -6.46
N ALA A 284 12.70 -3.95 -6.87
CA ALA A 284 11.97 -2.74 -7.27
C ALA A 284 11.09 -2.93 -8.51
N ASP A 285 11.49 -3.80 -9.44
CA ASP A 285 10.75 -4.13 -10.66
C ASP A 285 9.62 -5.15 -10.42
N GLY A 286 9.50 -5.62 -9.18
CA GLY A 286 8.45 -6.52 -8.72
C GLY A 286 8.73 -8.00 -8.96
N GLN A 287 9.91 -8.36 -9.48
CA GLN A 287 10.34 -9.74 -9.58
C GLN A 287 10.42 -10.33 -8.17
N SER A 288 9.76 -11.47 -7.98
CA SER A 288 9.72 -12.17 -6.70
C SER A 288 10.37 -13.53 -6.82
N HIS A 289 11.45 -13.74 -6.05
CA HIS A 289 12.16 -15.00 -5.96
C HIS A 289 11.90 -15.64 -4.60
N ALA A 290 11.47 -16.91 -4.61
CA ALA A 290 11.24 -17.69 -3.41
C ALA A 290 11.90 -19.07 -3.55
N GLN A 291 12.70 -19.47 -2.55
CA GLN A 291 13.38 -20.76 -2.51
C GLN A 291 13.20 -21.39 -1.14
N ASN A 292 12.88 -22.68 -1.08
CA ASN A 292 12.65 -23.44 0.15
C ASN A 292 11.58 -22.82 1.08
N ILE A 293 10.56 -22.21 0.49
CA ILE A 293 9.42 -21.60 1.18
C ILE A 293 8.13 -22.25 0.68
N VAL A 294 7.17 -22.42 1.58
CA VAL A 294 5.80 -22.86 1.30
C VAL A 294 4.84 -21.73 1.68
N PHE A 295 3.80 -21.56 0.87
CA PHE A 295 2.67 -20.70 1.16
C PHE A 295 1.45 -21.58 1.43
N PRO A 296 1.15 -21.92 2.70
CA PRO A 296 -0.03 -22.72 3.00
C PRO A 296 -1.32 -22.00 2.61
N HIS A 297 -2.43 -22.73 2.60
CA HIS A 297 -3.72 -22.19 2.15
C HIS A 297 -4.26 -21.04 3.02
N ASP A 298 -3.77 -20.89 4.24
CA ASP A 298 -4.10 -19.75 5.12
C ASP A 298 -3.29 -18.48 4.80
N GLY A 299 -2.38 -18.56 3.82
CA GLY A 299 -1.50 -17.50 3.38
C GLY A 299 -0.32 -17.24 4.32
N SER A 300 -0.07 -18.08 5.32
CA SER A 300 1.14 -17.99 6.12
C SER A 300 2.41 -18.29 5.29
N ILE A 301 3.58 -18.13 5.91
CA ILE A 301 4.86 -18.46 5.29
C ILE A 301 5.51 -19.55 6.13
N ASP A 302 5.74 -20.70 5.49
CA ASP A 302 6.44 -21.83 6.09
C ASP A 302 7.74 -22.11 5.32
N PHE A 303 8.64 -22.87 5.93
CA PHE A 303 9.94 -23.20 5.35
C PHE A 303 10.09 -24.70 5.14
N PHE A 304 10.69 -25.08 4.02
CA PHE A 304 11.21 -26.43 3.85
C PHE A 304 12.56 -26.53 4.58
N VAL A 305 12.50 -26.92 5.86
CA VAL A 305 13.70 -27.04 6.71
C VAL A 305 14.53 -28.28 6.34
N GLY A 306 13.99 -29.25 5.61
CA GLY A 306 14.65 -30.52 5.31
C GLY A 306 14.67 -31.48 6.51
N LEU A 307 15.46 -32.56 6.42
CA LEU A 307 15.64 -33.47 7.55
C LEU A 307 16.53 -32.79 8.62
N PRO A 308 16.13 -32.81 9.91
CA PRO A 308 17.02 -32.37 10.97
C PRO A 308 18.27 -33.25 10.98
N PRO A 309 19.45 -32.70 11.33
CA PRO A 309 20.66 -33.49 11.40
C PRO A 309 20.44 -34.67 12.36
N SER A 310 20.61 -35.90 11.86
CA SER A 310 20.37 -37.13 12.61
C SER A 310 21.38 -37.39 13.73
N ARG A 311 22.44 -36.56 13.83
CA ARG A 311 23.45 -36.61 14.89
C ARG A 311 23.70 -35.21 15.46
N PRO A 312 23.44 -34.96 16.75
CA PRO A 312 23.71 -33.68 17.40
C PRO A 312 25.19 -33.24 17.33
N SER A 313 26.13 -34.20 17.25
CA SER A 313 27.56 -33.94 17.31
C SER A 313 28.20 -33.42 16.01
N SER A 314 27.49 -33.39 14.87
CA SER A 314 28.00 -32.81 13.62
C SER A 314 27.65 -31.33 13.44
N ALA A 315 26.99 -30.69 14.41
CA ALA A 315 26.59 -29.28 14.36
C ALA A 315 27.74 -28.28 14.60
N GLY A 316 28.98 -28.75 14.80
CA GLY A 316 30.15 -27.89 15.07
C GLY A 316 30.43 -26.83 13.99
N LEU A 317 29.94 -27.02 12.76
CA LEU A 317 30.02 -26.02 11.69
C LEU A 317 29.21 -24.75 12.00
N PHE A 318 28.04 -24.85 12.64
CA PHE A 318 27.25 -23.67 13.02
C PHE A 318 27.84 -22.95 14.23
N GLU A 319 28.42 -23.68 15.18
CA GLU A 319 29.15 -23.05 16.28
C GLU A 319 30.35 -22.24 15.76
N THR A 320 30.99 -22.73 14.69
CA THR A 320 32.15 -22.08 14.06
C THR A 320 31.74 -20.87 13.21
N VAL A 321 30.65 -20.92 12.45
CA VAL A 321 30.12 -19.74 11.71
C VAL A 321 29.58 -18.67 12.68
N THR A 322 28.94 -19.09 13.77
CA THR A 322 28.47 -18.17 14.82
C THR A 322 29.68 -17.56 15.57
N LYS A 323 30.74 -18.33 15.84
CA LYS A 323 31.96 -17.82 16.47
C LYS A 323 32.80 -16.92 15.54
N LEU A 324 32.93 -17.26 14.25
CA LEU A 324 33.77 -16.53 13.29
C LEU A 324 33.16 -15.21 12.81
N ARG A 325 31.82 -15.06 12.80
CA ARG A 325 31.17 -13.82 12.34
C ARG A 325 30.75 -12.88 13.45
N PHE A 326 30.55 -13.37 14.68
CA PHE A 326 30.05 -12.55 15.79
C PHE A 326 31.11 -12.15 16.83
N GLY A 327 32.39 -12.50 16.64
CA GLY A 327 33.48 -12.02 17.50
C GLY A 327 33.36 -12.42 18.98
N PHE A 328 32.55 -13.44 19.31
CA PHE A 328 32.47 -13.97 20.66
C PHE A 328 33.60 -14.97 20.91
N THR A 329 34.82 -14.46 21.13
CA THR A 329 35.90 -15.23 21.75
C THR A 329 35.85 -15.05 23.26
N GLY A 330 34.87 -15.69 23.90
CA GLY A 330 34.91 -15.91 25.34
C GLY A 330 35.60 -17.24 25.62
N GLU A 331 36.90 -17.22 25.91
CA GLU A 331 37.58 -18.37 26.51
C GLU A 331 36.97 -18.62 27.89
N LEU A 332 36.21 -19.71 28.01
CA LEU A 332 35.80 -20.27 29.29
C LEU A 332 37.05 -20.88 29.94
N ASN A 333 37.69 -20.09 30.80
CA ASN A 333 38.73 -20.59 31.69
C ASN A 333 38.08 -21.51 32.72
N ASP A 334 38.40 -22.79 32.58
CA ASP A 334 37.97 -23.89 33.43
C ASP A 334 38.75 -23.85 34.77
N LYS A 335 38.34 -22.95 35.68
CA LYS A 335 38.83 -22.93 37.06
C LYS A 335 37.71 -22.64 38.06
N GLY A 336 37.23 -23.72 38.69
CA GLY A 336 36.74 -23.74 40.07
C GLY A 336 35.42 -23.02 40.34
N ALA A 337 34.32 -23.76 40.29
CA ALA A 337 33.03 -23.32 40.82
C ALA A 337 32.99 -23.39 42.36
N PRO A 338 32.54 -22.34 43.07
CA PRO A 338 31.83 -22.51 44.32
C PRO A 338 30.32 -22.63 44.03
N SER A 339 29.71 -23.63 44.67
CA SER A 339 28.28 -23.87 44.69
C SER A 339 27.50 -22.68 45.27
N GLY A 340 26.45 -22.27 44.57
CA GLY A 340 25.33 -21.51 45.16
C GLY A 340 25.21 -20.05 44.73
N ALA A 341 24.53 -19.82 43.61
CA ALA A 341 23.79 -18.57 43.34
C ALA A 341 22.72 -18.83 42.27
N PRO A 342 21.55 -18.18 42.34
CA PRO A 342 20.41 -18.46 41.47
C PRO A 342 20.66 -17.98 40.04
N PHE A 343 20.12 -18.74 39.09
CA PHE A 343 20.10 -18.47 37.66
C PHE A 343 19.47 -17.08 37.39
N ASN A 344 20.28 -16.13 36.92
CA ASN A 344 19.84 -14.77 36.60
C ASN A 344 19.57 -14.68 35.08
N SER A 345 18.32 -14.36 34.71
CA SER A 345 17.77 -14.38 33.34
C SER A 345 18.16 -13.17 32.47
N SER A 346 19.35 -12.60 32.68
CA SER A 346 19.76 -11.30 32.14
C SER A 346 20.55 -11.38 30.82
N VAL A 347 20.01 -12.09 29.81
CA VAL A 347 20.56 -12.07 28.43
C VAL A 347 19.60 -11.42 27.41
N LEU A 348 18.46 -10.87 27.85
CA LEU A 348 17.49 -10.18 26.97
C LEU A 348 17.65 -8.65 26.89
N ALA A 349 18.71 -8.07 27.44
CA ALA A 349 18.85 -6.61 27.56
C ALA A 349 19.97 -6.04 26.67
N TYR A 350 19.88 -6.22 25.35
CA TYR A 350 20.64 -5.40 24.38
C TYR A 350 19.83 -5.20 23.10
N PHE A 351 18.65 -4.59 23.24
CA PHE A 351 18.06 -3.80 22.15
C PHE A 351 18.23 -2.33 22.51
N PRO A 352 19.05 -1.55 21.77
CA PRO A 352 19.10 -0.12 22.00
C PRO A 352 17.70 0.44 21.80
N ARG A 353 17.20 1.24 22.76
CA ARG A 353 16.01 2.06 22.55
C ARG A 353 16.29 2.95 21.33
N PHE A 354 15.71 2.60 20.19
CA PHE A 354 15.87 3.32 18.94
C PHE A 354 15.19 4.69 19.06
N SER A 355 15.92 5.70 19.52
CA SER A 355 15.50 7.09 19.44
C SER A 355 15.86 7.62 18.06
N VAL A 356 15.01 7.34 17.08
CA VAL A 356 15.17 7.89 15.72
C VAL A 356 14.68 9.35 15.76
N SER A 357 15.62 10.29 15.70
CA SER A 357 15.33 11.70 15.55
C SER A 357 14.72 11.94 14.16
N ILE A 358 13.46 12.37 14.14
CA ILE A 358 12.63 12.50 12.95
C ILE A 358 13.08 13.73 12.13
N ARG A 359 13.71 13.50 10.96
CA ARG A 359 13.83 14.52 9.91
C ARG A 359 12.94 14.10 8.73
N PHE A 360 11.85 14.84 8.52
CA PHE A 360 10.94 14.63 7.40
C PHE A 360 11.57 15.12 6.09
N PHE A 361 11.58 14.26 5.06
CA PHE A 361 11.79 14.65 3.67
C PHE A 361 10.42 15.00 3.05
N THR A 362 10.23 16.26 2.67
CA THR A 362 9.05 16.73 1.94
C THR A 362 9.27 16.53 0.44
N LEU A 363 8.52 15.63 -0.20
CA LEU A 363 8.33 15.66 -1.65
C LEU A 363 7.30 16.76 -1.95
N ALA A 364 7.76 17.86 -2.56
CA ALA A 364 6.91 19.00 -2.88
C ALA A 364 5.95 18.67 -4.02
N PHE A 365 4.67 18.52 -3.70
CA PHE A 365 3.57 18.65 -4.67
C PHE A 365 3.13 20.12 -4.69
N THR A 366 3.59 20.88 -5.68
CA THR A 366 3.13 22.25 -5.92
C THR A 366 1.85 22.23 -6.75
N SER A 367 0.75 22.73 -6.16
CA SER A 367 -0.51 22.99 -6.86
C SER A 367 -0.53 24.46 -7.29
N SER A 368 -0.47 24.71 -8.60
CA SER A 368 -0.60 26.06 -9.18
C SER A 368 -2.05 26.28 -9.58
N ARG A 369 -2.73 27.25 -8.96
CA ARG A 369 -4.07 27.69 -9.35
C ARG A 369 -3.98 28.74 -10.46
N ILE A 370 -4.73 28.49 -11.54
CA ILE A 370 -5.12 29.49 -12.53
C ILE A 370 -6.27 30.30 -11.93
N VAL A 371 -6.04 31.60 -11.71
CA VAL A 371 -7.10 32.57 -11.42
C VAL A 371 -7.67 33.05 -12.76
N ARG A 372 -8.91 32.65 -13.10
CA ARG A 372 -9.67 33.28 -14.17
C ARG A 372 -10.39 34.50 -13.61
N THR A 373 -9.93 35.70 -13.95
CA THR A 373 -10.74 36.91 -13.89
C THR A 373 -11.55 37.01 -15.18
N SER A 374 -12.87 36.86 -15.10
CA SER A 374 -13.77 37.21 -16.20
C SER A 374 -14.02 38.73 -16.17
N SER A 375 -13.31 39.49 -16.98
CA SER A 375 -13.69 40.88 -17.25
C SER A 375 -14.82 40.90 -18.27
N ALA A 376 -15.98 41.40 -17.85
CA ALA A 376 -17.12 41.71 -18.70
C ALA A 376 -16.75 42.74 -19.78
N GLY A 377 -16.87 42.35 -21.05
CA GLY A 377 -16.84 43.24 -22.21
C GLY A 377 -18.25 43.63 -22.65
N LYS A 378 -18.53 44.93 -22.69
CA LYS A 378 -19.77 45.58 -23.16
C LYS A 378 -20.00 45.43 -24.68
N PRO A 379 -21.22 45.70 -25.18
CA PRO A 379 -21.65 45.28 -26.52
C PRO A 379 -21.35 46.31 -27.62
N PHE A 380 -20.93 45.81 -28.78
CA PHE A 380 -21.08 46.43 -30.11
C PHE A 380 -22.08 45.53 -30.87
N GLY A 381 -22.99 45.96 -31.74
CA GLY A 381 -23.28 47.24 -32.35
C GLY A 381 -24.41 46.96 -33.35
N SER A 382 -25.34 47.89 -33.47
CA SER A 382 -26.50 47.86 -34.38
C SER A 382 -26.10 47.56 -35.84
N CYS A 383 -26.73 46.56 -36.46
CA CYS A 383 -26.91 46.51 -37.92
C CYS A 383 -28.39 46.38 -38.26
N LYS A 384 -28.98 47.49 -38.71
CA LYS A 384 -30.20 47.52 -39.50
C LYS A 384 -29.85 47.04 -40.91
N GLY A 385 -30.58 46.06 -41.43
CA GLY A 385 -30.50 45.61 -42.81
C GLY A 385 -31.80 44.92 -43.20
N GLN A 386 -32.56 45.57 -44.07
CA GLN A 386 -33.91 45.22 -44.50
C GLN A 386 -33.95 44.02 -45.47
N SER A 387 -35.12 43.36 -45.45
CA SER A 387 -35.88 42.87 -46.62
C SER A 387 -35.27 41.77 -47.52
N SER A 388 -35.89 40.59 -47.52
CA SER A 388 -36.90 40.28 -48.55
C SER A 388 -37.56 38.92 -48.34
N ARG A 389 -38.83 38.88 -48.75
CA ARG A 389 -39.74 37.73 -48.82
C ARG A 389 -39.14 36.60 -49.67
N LEU A 390 -39.50 35.36 -49.36
CA LEU A 390 -40.18 34.44 -50.29
C LEU A 390 -40.79 33.27 -49.52
N ARG A 391 -42.02 32.94 -49.90
CA ARG A 391 -42.86 31.80 -49.45
C ARG A 391 -42.80 30.68 -50.54
N PRO A 392 -43.45 29.51 -50.36
CA PRO A 392 -42.84 28.20 -50.59
C PRO A 392 -43.26 27.46 -51.88
N GLY A 393 -42.53 26.37 -52.13
CA GLY A 393 -42.87 25.16 -52.91
C GLY A 393 -41.78 24.14 -52.56
N THR A 394 -42.01 22.89 -52.18
CA THR A 394 -42.99 21.86 -52.58
C THR A 394 -43.31 20.96 -51.40
#